data_AF-A0A822BPL9-F1
#
_entry.id   AF-A0A822BPL9-F1
#
_cell.length_a   1.000
_cell.length_b   1.000
_cell.length_c   1.000
_cell.angle_alpha   90.00
_cell.angle_beta   90.00
_cell.angle_gamma   90.00
#
_symmetry.space_group_name_H-M   'P 1'
#
loop_
_entity.id
_entity.type
_entity.pdbx_description
1 polymer ?
#
loop_
_entity_poly.entity_id
_entity_poly.type
_entity_poly.pdbx_seq_one_letter_code
_entity_poly.pdbx_strand_id
1 'polypeptide(L)'
;ALYGDKLLKHQASFDEMWNPIQLTNNKTYPYGFGWKLSETINGMRIVQHGGSWQGFRSIIIRLLDAQLSVVLFSNFDQTDVEELASHVLKIYNPELSVKPKEDKIQ
;
A
#
# COMPACT_ATOMS: atom_id res chain seq x y z
N ALA A 1 15.20 -3.91 2.38
CA ALA A 1 15.62 -2.50 2.15
C ALA A 1 14.96 -1.54 3.14
N LEU A 2 13.62 -1.53 3.27
CA LEU A 2 12.87 -0.58 4.11
C LEU A 2 12.54 -1.10 5.54
N TYR A 3 13.21 -2.14 6.04
CA TYR A 3 13.00 -2.66 7.40
C TYR A 3 14.21 -2.45 8.31
N GLY A 4 15.23 -1.76 7.82
CA GLY A 4 16.48 -1.56 8.53
C GLY A 4 17.04 -0.18 8.24
N ASP A 5 18.12 0.15 8.92
CA ASP A 5 18.71 1.48 8.98
C ASP A 5 19.72 1.78 7.84
N LYS A 6 19.78 0.90 6.84
CA LYS A 6 20.74 1.03 5.73
C LYS A 6 20.47 2.27 4.89
N LEU A 7 19.20 2.56 4.60
CA LEU A 7 18.77 3.70 3.78
C LEU A 7 18.40 4.91 4.63
N LEU A 8 17.56 4.72 5.65
CA LEU A 8 17.11 5.77 6.56
C LEU A 8 17.60 5.43 7.96
N LYS A 9 18.31 6.37 8.60
CA LYS A 9 18.99 6.13 9.88
C LYS A 9 18.09 6.26 11.10
N HIS A 10 16.95 6.92 10.95
CA HIS A 10 16.06 7.27 12.06
C HIS A 10 14.67 6.67 11.85
N GLN A 11 14.12 6.08 12.91
CA GLN A 11 12.75 5.55 12.90
C GLN A 11 11.72 6.64 12.52
N ALA A 12 11.95 7.87 12.96
CA ALA A 12 11.11 9.01 12.62
C ALA A 12 10.94 9.21 11.09
N SER A 13 11.96 8.90 10.28
CA SER A 13 11.86 9.00 8.82
C SER A 13 10.92 7.94 8.23
N PHE A 14 10.86 6.74 8.82
CA PHE A 14 9.89 5.72 8.43
C PHE A 14 8.48 6.09 8.89
N ASP A 15 8.36 6.70 10.05
CA ASP A 15 7.08 7.17 10.58
C ASP A 15 6.50 8.26 9.66
N GLU A 16 7.30 9.20 9.17
CA GLU A 16 6.86 10.19 8.17
C GLU A 16 6.45 9.57 6.82
N MET A 17 7.11 8.47 6.40
CA MET A 17 6.73 7.77 5.17
C MET A 17 5.37 7.06 5.28
N TRP A 18 5.02 6.57 6.47
CA TRP A 18 3.88 5.67 6.64
C TRP A 18 2.76 6.21 7.54
N ASN A 19 2.88 7.43 8.04
CA ASN A 19 1.81 8.11 8.78
C ASN A 19 1.01 9.07 7.88
N PRO A 20 -0.29 9.26 8.17
CA PRO A 20 -1.12 10.21 7.45
C PRO A 20 -0.58 11.63 7.56
N ILE A 21 -0.54 12.36 6.45
CA ILE A 21 -0.24 13.79 6.48
C ILE A 21 -1.43 14.59 7.02
N GLN A 22 -1.11 15.74 7.61
CA GLN A 22 -2.08 16.78 7.97
C GLN A 22 -2.17 17.83 6.85
N LEU A 23 -3.39 18.15 6.44
CA LEU A 23 -3.69 19.19 5.45
C LEU A 23 -3.79 20.56 6.13
N THR A 24 -3.74 21.63 5.34
CA THR A 24 -3.83 23.02 5.82
C THR A 24 -5.14 23.36 6.53
N ASN A 25 -6.18 22.54 6.35
CA ASN A 25 -7.46 22.65 7.04
C ASN A 25 -7.55 21.77 8.31
N ASN A 26 -6.42 21.31 8.83
CA ASN A 26 -6.28 20.43 10.00
C ASN A 26 -6.90 19.02 9.86
N LYS A 27 -7.36 18.63 8.65
CA LYS A 27 -7.81 17.25 8.38
C LYS A 27 -6.64 16.36 8.01
N THR A 28 -6.77 15.06 8.21
CA THR A 28 -5.79 14.07 7.77
C THR A 28 -6.11 13.54 6.38
N TYR A 29 -5.09 13.23 5.59
CA TYR A 29 -5.24 12.51 4.33
C TYR A 29 -4.45 11.19 4.39
N PRO A 30 -5.00 10.06 3.92
CA PRO A 30 -4.37 8.73 4.06
C PRO A 30 -3.23 8.54 3.04
N TYR A 31 -2.23 9.40 3.15
CA TYR A 31 -1.02 9.40 2.33
C TYR A 31 0.15 9.85 3.20
N GLY A 32 1.29 9.16 3.08
CA GLY A 32 2.59 9.55 3.65
C GLY A 32 3.58 9.84 2.53
N PHE A 33 4.87 10.01 2.83
CA PHE A 33 5.86 10.34 1.79
C PHE A 33 6.04 9.23 0.74
N GLY A 34 5.30 9.36 -0.38
CA GLY A 34 5.33 8.43 -1.50
C GLY A 34 4.50 7.16 -1.29
N TRP A 35 3.56 7.15 -0.34
CA TRP A 35 2.75 5.97 -0.03
C TRP A 35 1.29 6.35 0.22
N LYS A 36 0.37 5.69 -0.48
CA LYS A 36 -1.03 5.63 -0.08
C LYS A 36 -1.14 4.71 1.13
N LEU A 37 -1.87 5.17 2.14
CA LEU A 37 -2.15 4.40 3.35
C LEU A 37 -3.52 3.76 3.17
N SER A 38 -3.56 2.43 3.10
CA SER A 38 -4.80 1.67 2.92
C SER A 38 -5.33 1.18 4.27
N GLU A 39 -6.57 0.72 4.28
CA GLU A 39 -7.16 0.07 5.44
C GLU A 39 -6.35 -1.18 5.85
N THR A 40 -6.43 -1.53 7.13
CA THR A 40 -5.70 -2.68 7.66
C THR A 40 -6.36 -3.99 7.27
N ILE A 41 -5.58 -4.99 6.88
CA ILE A 41 -6.05 -6.39 6.78
C ILE A 41 -5.71 -7.09 8.09
N ASN A 42 -6.73 -7.55 8.81
CA ASN A 42 -6.58 -8.19 10.13
C ASN A 42 -5.70 -7.38 11.10
N GLY A 43 -5.85 -6.06 11.12
CA GLY A 43 -5.06 -5.15 11.95
C GLY A 43 -3.64 -4.87 11.46
N MET A 44 -3.18 -5.50 10.37
CA MET A 44 -1.88 -5.21 9.76
C MET A 44 -1.95 -3.99 8.86
N ARG A 45 -0.99 -3.07 9.03
CA ARG A 45 -0.89 -1.83 8.26
C ARG A 45 -0.46 -2.09 6.83
N ILE A 46 -1.17 -1.45 5.90
CA ILE A 46 -0.92 -1.56 4.47
C ILE A 46 -0.50 -0.21 3.92
N VAL A 47 0.63 -0.21 3.23
CA VAL A 47 1.09 0.92 2.43
C VAL A 47 1.27 0.48 0.99
N GLN A 48 0.82 1.31 0.05
CA GLN A 48 0.92 0.99 -1.37
C GLN A 48 1.26 2.21 -2.22
N HIS A 49 1.83 1.99 -3.40
CA HIS A 49 1.99 3.03 -4.40
C HIS A 49 1.82 2.43 -5.79
N GLY A 50 0.96 3.05 -6.59
CA GLY A 50 0.71 2.67 -7.98
C GLY A 50 1.63 3.42 -8.94
N GLY A 51 1.87 2.82 -10.10
CA GLY A 51 2.50 3.46 -11.24
C GLY A 51 1.62 3.30 -12.47
N SER A 52 1.54 4.36 -13.27
CA SER A 52 0.86 4.34 -14.56
C SER A 52 1.66 5.20 -15.53
N TRP A 53 2.10 4.59 -16.62
CA TRP A 53 2.85 5.26 -17.67
C TRP A 53 2.55 4.57 -18.99
N GLN A 54 2.30 5.31 -20.07
CA GLN A 54 1.99 4.84 -21.44
C GLN A 54 2.09 3.32 -21.69
N GLY A 55 0.98 2.59 -21.54
CA GLY A 55 0.93 1.13 -21.77
C GLY A 55 1.33 0.26 -20.57
N PHE A 56 1.84 0.83 -19.49
CA PHE A 56 2.34 0.14 -18.31
C PHE A 56 1.56 0.49 -17.05
N ARG A 57 1.38 -0.54 -16.21
CA ARG A 57 0.82 -0.43 -14.86
C ARG A 57 1.75 -1.10 -13.87
N SER A 58 1.85 -0.54 -12.67
CA SER A 58 2.58 -1.19 -11.58
C SER A 58 1.93 -0.90 -10.24
N ILE A 59 2.20 -1.77 -9.28
CA ILE A 59 1.83 -1.57 -7.88
C ILE A 59 2.92 -2.19 -7.00
N ILE A 60 3.24 -1.51 -5.91
CA ILE A 60 3.87 -2.12 -4.74
C ILE A 60 2.88 -2.05 -3.58
N ILE A 61 2.61 -3.17 -2.95
CA ILE A 61 1.81 -3.28 -1.73
C ILE A 61 2.70 -3.88 -0.64
N ARG A 62 2.70 -3.29 0.55
CA ARG A 62 3.48 -3.76 1.70
C ARG A 62 2.58 -3.93 2.92
N LEU A 63 2.65 -5.10 3.55
CA LEU A 63 2.09 -5.34 4.88
C LEU A 63 3.25 -5.15 5.87
N LEU A 64 3.25 -4.03 6.57
CA LEU A 64 4.41 -3.61 7.37
C LEU A 64 4.69 -4.59 8.50
N ASP A 65 3.66 -4.99 9.23
CA ASP A 65 3.78 -5.82 10.43
C ASP A 65 4.12 -7.29 10.09
N ALA A 66 3.71 -7.77 8.90
CA ALA A 66 4.06 -9.09 8.39
C ALA A 66 5.40 -9.14 7.64
N GLN A 67 6.07 -8.00 7.49
CA GLN A 67 7.25 -7.84 6.64
C GLN A 67 7.09 -8.40 5.20
N LEU A 68 5.87 -8.38 4.69
CA LEU A 68 5.49 -8.93 3.39
C LEU A 68 5.36 -7.81 2.35
N SER A 69 5.77 -8.07 1.12
CA SER A 69 5.59 -7.15 0.01
C SER A 69 5.22 -7.90 -1.27
N VAL A 70 4.27 -7.34 -2.02
CA VAL A 70 3.91 -7.79 -3.37
C VAL A 70 4.20 -6.65 -4.32
N VAL A 71 4.91 -6.95 -5.41
CA VAL A 71 5.23 -5.98 -6.46
C VAL A 71 4.81 -6.58 -7.79
N LEU A 72 3.99 -5.86 -8.55
CA LEU A 72 3.56 -6.28 -9.88
C LEU A 72 3.87 -5.22 -10.91
N PHE A 73 4.20 -5.68 -12.11
CA PHE A 73 4.38 -4.88 -13.31
C PHE A 73 3.57 -5.50 -14.44
N SER A 74 2.92 -4.65 -15.22
CA SER A 74 2.21 -5.04 -16.43
C SER A 74 2.57 -4.09 -17.57
N ASN A 75 2.69 -4.65 -18.76
CA ASN A 75 2.85 -3.94 -20.03
C ASN A 75 1.52 -3.78 -20.77
N PHE A 76 0.40 -3.87 -20.05
CA PHE A 76 -0.93 -3.59 -20.57
C PHE A 76 -1.66 -2.59 -19.64
N ASP A 77 -2.08 -1.46 -20.20
CA ASP A 77 -2.61 -0.31 -19.46
C ASP A 77 -3.93 -0.60 -18.73
N GLN A 78 -4.74 -1.52 -19.26
CA GLN A 78 -6.01 -1.93 -18.64
C GLN A 78 -5.85 -2.97 -17.52
N THR A 79 -4.62 -3.38 -17.20
CA THR A 79 -4.40 -4.36 -16.12
C THR A 79 -4.79 -3.77 -14.77
N ASP A 80 -5.71 -4.41 -14.08
CA ASP A 80 -5.97 -4.13 -12.66
C ASP A 80 -4.89 -4.77 -11.79
N VAL A 81 -3.80 -4.04 -11.62
CA VAL A 81 -2.67 -4.48 -10.80
C VAL A 81 -3.00 -4.55 -9.31
N GLU A 82 -3.99 -3.78 -8.82
CA GLU A 82 -4.40 -3.81 -7.41
C GLU A 82 -5.17 -5.09 -7.12
N GLU A 83 -6.13 -5.45 -7.98
CA GLU A 83 -6.88 -6.71 -7.88
C GLU A 83 -5.94 -7.93 -7.98
N LEU A 84 -5.03 -7.94 -8.96
CA LEU A 84 -4.06 -9.02 -9.10
C LEU A 84 -3.15 -9.15 -7.87
N ALA A 85 -2.69 -8.03 -7.30
CA ALA A 85 -1.86 -8.06 -6.09
C ALA A 85 -2.64 -8.61 -4.88
N SER A 86 -3.93 -8.26 -4.75
CA SER A 86 -4.83 -8.82 -3.74
C SER A 86 -5.00 -10.34 -3.91
N HIS A 87 -5.17 -10.82 -5.15
CA HIS A 87 -5.22 -12.25 -5.43
C HIS A 87 -3.91 -12.98 -5.08
N VAL A 88 -2.76 -12.38 -5.38
CA VAL A 88 -1.46 -12.94 -4.98
C VAL A 88 -1.34 -13.04 -3.46
N LEU A 89 -1.75 -12.01 -2.71
CA LEU A 89 -1.77 -12.04 -1.25
C LEU A 89 -2.67 -13.17 -0.72
N LYS A 90 -3.85 -13.36 -1.31
CA LYS A 90 -4.79 -14.43 -0.95
C LYS A 90 -4.23 -15.82 -1.24
N ILE A 91 -3.50 -16.01 -2.35
CA ILE A 91 -2.82 -17.27 -2.66
C ILE A 91 -1.73 -17.55 -1.63
N TYR A 92 -0.95 -16.53 -1.26
CA TYR A 92 0.12 -16.64 -0.27
C TYR A 92 -0.42 -16.99 1.13
N ASN A 93 -1.47 -16.30 1.56
CA ASN A 93 -2.16 -16.58 2.81
C ASN A 93 -3.65 -16.15 2.67
N PRO A 94 -4.60 -17.11 2.69
CA PRO A 94 -6.02 -16.82 2.54
C PRO A 94 -6.59 -15.81 3.56
N GLU A 95 -6.00 -15.73 4.75
CA GLU A 95 -6.41 -14.77 5.79
C GLU A 95 -6.07 -13.31 5.40
N LEU A 96 -5.19 -13.10 4.41
CA LEU A 96 -4.81 -11.76 3.93
C LEU A 96 -5.79 -11.18 2.91
N SER A 97 -7.02 -11.70 2.83
CA SER A 97 -8.03 -11.13 1.94
C SER A 97 -8.45 -9.74 2.42
N VAL A 98 -8.34 -8.73 1.53
CA VAL A 98 -9.02 -7.45 1.72
C VAL A 98 -10.52 -7.74 1.74
N LYS A 99 -11.19 -7.51 2.87
CA LYS A 99 -12.65 -7.58 2.90
C LYS A 99 -13.18 -6.46 1.99
N PRO A 100 -14.16 -6.73 1.11
CA PRO A 100 -14.78 -5.68 0.33
C PRO A 100 -15.23 -4.57 1.27
N LYS A 101 -15.02 -3.32 0.86
CA LYS A 101 -15.70 -2.21 1.53
C LYS A 101 -17.20 -2.49 1.45
N GLU A 102 -17.88 -2.50 2.59
CA GLU A 102 -19.32 -2.30 2.56
C GLU A 102 -19.54 -0.98 1.83
N ASP A 103 -20.19 -1.03 0.68
CA ASP A 103 -20.63 0.15 -0.03
C ASP A 103 -21.53 0.93 0.94
N LYS A 104 -20.96 1.95 1.58
CA LYS A 104 -21.76 2.96 2.26
C LYS A 104 -22.44 3.74 1.15
N ILE A 105 -23.64 3.27 0.79
CA ILE A 105 -24.64 4.03 0.04
C ILE A 105 -24.77 5.37 0.79
N GLN A 106 -24.24 6.43 0.19
CA GLN A 106 -24.58 7.81 0.56
C GLN A 106 -25.88 8.19 -0.12
#